data_AF-A0A2V4MWQ7-F1
#
_entry.id   AF-A0A2V4MWQ7-F1
#
_cell.length_a   1.000
_cell.length_b   1.000
_cell.length_c   1.000
_cell.angle_alpha   90.00
_cell.angle_beta   90.00
_cell.angle_gamma   90.00
#
_symmetry.space_group_name_H-M   'P 1'
#
loop_
_entity.id
_entity.type
_entity.pdbx_description
1 polymer ?
#
loop_
_entity_poly.entity_id
_entity_poly.type
_entity_poly.pdbx_seq_one_letter_code
_entity_poly.pdbx_strand_id
1 'polypeptide(L)' 'MHPSPDDHPIEDLVDFYHRWPELRQEAVSLAETCKLEGGQREILGWMIKVIDRVGPADLAKENTDVE' A
#
# COMPACT_ATOMS: atom_id res chain seq x y z
N MET A 1 19.52 20.72 13.28
CA MET A 1 19.21 19.40 12.67
C MET A 1 17.74 19.46 12.27
N HIS A 2 17.44 19.72 11.00
CA HIS A 2 16.06 19.61 10.51
C HIS A 2 15.82 18.12 10.20
N PRO A 3 14.75 17.49 10.71
CA PRO A 3 14.34 16.19 10.19
C PRO A 3 13.95 16.39 8.71
N SER A 4 14.52 15.57 7.83
CA SER A 4 14.06 15.51 6.44
C SER A 4 12.61 15.03 6.44
N PRO A 5 11.69 15.70 5.73
CA PRO A 5 10.27 15.31 5.68
C PRO A 5 10.01 14.01 4.90
N ASP A 6 11.04 13.42 4.29
CA ASP A 6 10.92 12.27 3.38
C ASP A 6 10.98 10.89 4.05
N ASP A 7 11.20 10.82 5.37
CA ASP A 7 11.27 9.55 6.13
C ASP A 7 10.15 9.46 7.18
N HIS A 8 8.92 9.85 6.81
CA HIS A 8 7.76 9.53 7.63
C HIS A 8 7.35 8.09 7.30
N PRO A 9 7.51 7.14 8.25
CA PRO A 9 6.98 5.80 8.08
C PRO A 9 5.47 5.91 7.87
N ILE A 10 4.89 4.95 7.16
CA ILE A 10 3.44 4.92 7.00
C ILE A 10 2.84 4.59 8.37
N GLU A 11 2.30 5.60 9.05
CA GLU A 11 1.80 5.48 10.44
C GLU A 11 0.42 4.82 10.48
N ASP A 12 -0.43 5.11 9.49
CA ASP A 12 -1.81 4.65 9.43
C ASP A 12 -2.21 4.09 8.05
N LEU A 13 -3.25 3.24 8.05
CA LEU A 13 -3.85 2.69 6.83
C LEU A 13 -4.40 3.80 5.90
N VAL A 14 -4.80 4.94 6.48
CA VAL A 14 -5.25 6.13 5.74
C VAL A 14 -4.10 6.79 5.01
N ASP A 15 -2.96 6.99 5.67
CA ASP A 15 -1.73 7.50 5.04
C ASP A 15 -1.21 6.54 3.95
N PHE A 16 -1.28 5.24 4.21
CA PHE A 16 -0.97 4.21 3.20
C PHE A 16 -1.84 4.40 1.96
N TYR A 17 -3.15 4.58 2.15
CA TYR A 17 -4.10 4.72 1.04
C TYR A 17 -3.89 6.01 0.26
N HIS A 18 -3.56 7.10 0.95
CA HIS A 18 -3.20 8.37 0.30
C HIS A 18 -1.95 8.24 -0.57
N ARG A 19 -0.95 7.48 -0.14
CA ARG A 19 0.30 7.22 -0.87
C ARG A 19 0.22 6.05 -1.85
N TRP A 20 -0.84 5.24 -1.77
CA TRP A 20 -1.04 4.07 -2.63
C TRP A 20 -0.95 4.36 -4.13
N PRO A 21 -1.45 5.49 -4.69
CA PRO A 21 -1.32 5.76 -6.12
C PRO A 21 0.13 5.78 -6.60
N GLU A 22 1.05 6.30 -5.77
CA GLU A 22 2.48 6.37 -6.04
C GLU A 22 3.13 5.01 -5.81
N LEU A 23 2.87 4.38 -4.67
CA LEU A 23 3.38 3.04 -4.31
C LEU A 23 2.91 1.95 -5.29
N ARG A 24 1.71 2.08 -5.83
CA ARG A 24 1.13 1.16 -6.82
C ARG A 24 1.96 1.17 -8.09
N GLN A 25 2.43 2.33 -8.55
CA GLN A 25 3.28 2.38 -9.74
C GLN A 25 4.61 1.67 -9.49
N GLU A 26 5.22 1.87 -8.32
CA GLU A 26 6.43 1.14 -7.93
C GLU A 26 6.18 -0.37 -7.83
N ALA A 27 5.08 -0.79 -7.20
CA ALA A 27 4.72 -2.20 -7.05
C ALA A 27 4.45 -2.88 -8.40
N VAL A 28 3.78 -2.19 -9.34
CA VAL A 28 3.59 -2.68 -10.71
C VAL A 28 4.93 -2.75 -11.44
N SER A 29 5.76 -1.72 -11.33
CA SER A 29 7.08 -1.69 -11.95
C SER A 29 7.96 -2.82 -11.41
N LEU A 30 7.92 -3.11 -10.10
CA LEU A 30 8.58 -4.27 -9.50
C LEU A 30 8.02 -5.59 -10.03
N ALA A 31 6.70 -5.71 -10.18
CA ALA A 31 6.08 -6.89 -10.76
C ALA A 31 6.53 -7.15 -12.20
N GLU A 32 6.80 -6.10 -12.97
CA GLU A 32 7.22 -6.15 -14.37
C GLU A 32 8.73 -6.31 -14.56
N THR A 33 9.53 -5.62 -13.74
CA THR A 33 10.99 -5.52 -13.89
C THR A 33 11.77 -6.57 -13.11
N CYS A 34 11.30 -6.99 -11.92
CA CYS A 34 11.92 -8.12 -11.23
C CYS A 34 11.55 -9.42 -11.95
N LYS A 35 12.55 -10.30 -12.12
CA LYS A 35 12.33 -11.72 -12.40
C LYS A 35 11.78 -12.39 -11.13
N LEU A 36 10.57 -12.00 -10.74
CA LEU A 36 9.80 -12.71 -9.73
C LEU A 36 9.44 -14.08 -10.29
N GLU A 37 9.53 -15.11 -9.46
CA GLU A 37 9.03 -16.43 -9.82
C GLU A 37 7.50 -16.35 -10.05
N GLY A 38 6.95 -17.23 -10.90
CA GLY A 38 5.55 -17.12 -11.35
C GLY A 38 4.54 -16.93 -10.21
N GLY A 39 4.72 -17.64 -9.09
CA GLY A 39 3.88 -17.48 -7.90
C GLY A 39 4.06 -16.14 -7.18
N GLN A 40 5.27 -15.59 -7.12
CA GLN A 40 5.54 -14.31 -6.47
C GLN A 40 4.92 -13.14 -7.25
N ARG A 41 5.00 -13.17 -8.58
CA ARG A 41 4.34 -12.16 -9.44
C ARG A 41 2.82 -12.21 -9.25
N GLU A 42 2.26 -13.41 -9.16
CA GLU A 42 0.82 -13.59 -8.99
C GLU A 42 0.34 -13.07 -7.63
N ILE A 43 1.07 -13.38 -6.55
CA ILE A 43 0.80 -12.86 -5.21
C ILE A 43 0.88 -11.33 -5.18
N LEU A 44 1.92 -10.73 -5.75
CA LEU A 44 2.08 -9.28 -5.80
C LEU A 44 0.96 -8.60 -6.60
N GLY A 45 0.56 -9.20 -7.72
CA GLY A 45 -0.58 -8.72 -8.52
C GLY A 45 -1.92 -8.83 -7.76
N TRP A 46 -2.11 -9.89 -6.97
CA TRP A 46 -3.27 -10.02 -6.08
C TRP A 46 -3.25 -8.97 -4.96
N MET A 47 -2.10 -8.70 -4.34
CA MET A 47 -1.97 -7.65 -3.33
C MET A 47 -2.37 -6.28 -3.90
N ILE A 48 -1.87 -5.93 -5.09
CA ILE A 48 -2.24 -4.68 -5.76
C ILE A 48 -3.76 -4.59 -5.97
N LYS A 49 -4.39 -5.67 -6.46
CA LYS A 49 -5.85 -5.72 -6.70
C LYS A 49 -6.69 -5.66 -5.43
N VAL A 50 -6.22 -6.27 -4.35
CA VAL A 50 -6.91 -6.20 -3.05
C VAL A 50 -6.89 -4.77 -2.55
N ILE A 51 -5.73 -4.11 -2.56
CA ILE A 51 -5.60 -2.72 -2.10
C ILE A 51 -6.39 -1.74 -3.00
N ASP A 52 -6.44 -1.97 -4.32
CA ASP A 52 -7.26 -1.20 -5.26
C ASP A 52 -8.78 -1.34 -4.97
N ARG A 53 -9.19 -2.45 -4.37
CA ARG A 53 -10.57 -2.69 -3.94
C ARG A 53 -10.89 -2.21 -2.53
N VAL A 54 -9.88 -2.01 -1.68
CA VAL A 54 -10.05 -1.35 -0.39
C VAL A 54 -10.44 0.09 -0.71
N GLY A 55 -11.62 0.50 -0.25
CA GLY A 55 -12.10 1.88 -0.41
C GLY A 55 -11.95 2.64 0.91
N PRO A 56 -12.09 3.98 0.90
CA PRO A 56 -12.06 4.79 2.12
C PRO A 56 -13.09 4.34 3.19
N ALA A 57 -14.18 3.68 2.76
CA ALA A 57 -15.19 3.10 3.66
C ALA A 57 -14.71 1.87 4.45
N ASP A 58 -13.69 1.16 3.96
CA ASP A 58 -13.07 0.03 4.64
C ASP A 58 -12.09 0.53 5.71
N LEU A 59 -11.40 1.65 5.43
CA LEU A 59 -10.45 2.33 6.33
C LEU A 59 -11.13 2.90 7.60
N ALA A 60 -12.37 3.35 7.47
CA ALA A 60 -13.13 3.97 8.57
C ALA A 60 -13.55 2.99 9.68
N LYS A 61 -13.43 1.68 9.44
CA LYS A 61 -13.96 0.65 10.34
C LYS A 61 -13.02 0.27 11.49
N GLU A 62 -11.75 0.67 11.45
CA GLU A 62 -10.74 0.25 12.42
C GLU A 62 -10.67 1.13 13.69
N ASN A 63 -11.41 2.25 13.74
CA ASN A 63 -11.38 3.21 14.87
C ASN A 63 -12.62 3.14 15.80
N THR A 64 -13.40 2.06 15.79
CA THR A 64 -14.56 1.92 16.69
C THR A 64 -14.68 0.49 17.18
N ASP A 65 -13.92 0.15 18.23
CA ASP A 65 -14.35 -0.78 19.28
C ASP A 65 -13.35 -0.73 20.46
N VAL A 66 -13.48 0.26 21.34
CA VAL A 66 -13.14 0.15 22.77
C VAL A 66 -13.91 1.25 23.53
N GLU A 67 -15.11 0.92 23.99
CA GLU A 67 -15.78 1.65 25.09
C GLU A 67 -15.92 0.73 26.30
#